data_AF-A0A8T1VTW8-F1
#
_entry.id   AF-A0A8T1VTW8-F1
#
_cell.length_a   1.000
_cell.length_b   1.000
_cell.length_c   1.000
_cell.angle_alpha   90.00
_cell.angle_beta   90.00
_cell.angle_gamma   90.00
#
_symmetry.space_group_name_H-M   'P 1'
#
loop_
_entity.id
_entity.type
_entity.pdbx_description
1 polymer ?
#
loop_
_entity_poly.entity_id
_entity_poly.type
_entity_poly.pdbx_seq_one_letter_code
_entity_poly.pdbx_strand_id
1 'polypeptide(L)'
;MLRSTGTSSGRQQDLQRKDSDTLLSVIEISDAETSTSTSDLDDQAFNVSTESSAEKVPEAKPAPTNGAPTKVLFLDGIRGLAAILVVFQHSHEYPTNQIQLGSVAVDVFFVLSSFLLTWLFMKKSMKLLAQRASARSWTIALLDYFQKRFFRVYPLFAVTAIALSCMSFENQHRYFRLKKPEDFELSQVLMFSTDFRPHVFWTLPLEIGYYFVIPAFVMVALGLRRYWWLGAGALSVWIVHEGFYTFRNSHMPLAPHLHTFMAGSLGAVIFVKLDLWIKQTGFNFRWWHTLVLRVVEGIAMALMLSVTFRGLFFDWIHEDPVPTAPGFSFVSAQMTTIFVIEMIRPSCISTMFEWSVLRYWGKIGFSVYLLHSFVVDYPPVSHQKKYFNRLFARFALILLLATVSYHLIEYPSQLLAQRISRFLAARDEKGSGAGLVQFTRMERINMRKQKFPAAVK
;
A
#
# COMPACT_ATOMS: atom_id res chain seq x y z
N MET A 1 -82.31 10.54 2.08
CA MET A 1 -81.67 11.08 3.29
C MET A 1 -80.67 12.13 2.81
N LEU A 2 -81.08 13.41 2.77
CA LEU A 2 -80.71 14.44 3.77
C LEU A 2 -79.18 14.60 3.86
N ARG A 3 -78.55 15.76 3.67
CA ARG A 3 -78.94 17.12 3.29
C ARG A 3 -77.61 17.91 3.25
N SER A 4 -77.49 18.88 2.34
CA SER A 4 -76.82 20.18 2.54
C SER A 4 -75.28 20.19 2.73
N THR A 5 -74.45 21.09 2.19
CA THR A 5 -74.59 22.45 1.63
C THR A 5 -73.22 22.79 1.01
N GLY A 6 -73.12 23.30 -0.22
CA GLY A 6 -72.97 24.74 -0.53
C GLY A 6 -71.60 25.00 -1.18
N THR A 7 -71.52 25.35 -2.47
CA THR A 7 -71.28 26.72 -3.01
C THR A 7 -70.06 27.43 -2.38
N SER A 8 -69.10 28.04 -3.07
CA SER A 8 -68.95 28.54 -4.45
C SER A 8 -67.57 29.21 -4.58
N SER A 9 -67.02 29.28 -5.81
CA SER A 9 -66.27 30.41 -6.39
C SER A 9 -64.99 30.96 -5.71
N GLY A 10 -63.85 30.74 -6.39
CA GLY A 10 -63.02 31.83 -6.97
C GLY A 10 -61.93 32.48 -6.11
N ARG A 11 -60.65 32.25 -6.49
CA ARG A 11 -59.68 33.30 -6.87
C ARG A 11 -58.31 32.70 -7.22
N GLN A 12 -57.75 33.20 -8.33
CA GLN A 12 -56.33 33.15 -8.65
C GLN A 12 -55.50 33.77 -7.53
N GLN A 13 -54.39 33.14 -7.19
CA GLN A 13 -53.15 33.85 -6.84
C GLN A 13 -51.95 32.92 -7.01
N ASP A 14 -50.90 33.52 -7.57
CA ASP A 14 -49.57 33.01 -7.83
C ASP A 14 -49.00 32.10 -6.75
N LEU A 15 -48.25 31.08 -7.16
CA LEU A 15 -47.06 30.63 -6.43
C LEU A 15 -46.14 29.87 -7.39
N GLN A 16 -45.01 30.52 -7.68
CA GLN A 16 -43.80 29.96 -8.29
C GLN A 16 -43.51 28.56 -7.74
N ARG A 17 -43.35 27.57 -8.63
CA ARG A 17 -42.67 26.32 -8.28
C ARG A 17 -41.34 26.23 -9.02
N LYS A 18 -40.33 26.68 -8.29
CA LYS A 18 -38.88 26.53 -8.52
C LYS A 18 -38.51 25.18 -9.12
N ASP A 19 -37.85 25.23 -10.27
CA ASP A 19 -36.77 24.30 -10.62
C ASP A 19 -35.83 24.17 -9.42
N SER A 20 -35.57 22.94 -9.00
CA SER A 20 -34.58 22.66 -7.97
C SER A 20 -33.53 21.75 -8.57
N ASP A 21 -32.59 22.42 -9.23
CA ASP A 21 -31.27 21.91 -9.56
C ASP A 21 -30.66 21.20 -8.36
N THR A 22 -30.21 19.98 -8.60
CA THR A 22 -29.54 19.15 -7.61
C THR A 22 -28.12 19.70 -7.39
N LEU A 23 -28.00 20.67 -6.50
CA LEU A 23 -26.73 21.22 -6.04
C LEU A 23 -25.98 20.15 -5.22
N LEU A 24 -24.97 19.52 -5.84
CA LEU A 24 -23.93 18.78 -5.16
C LEU A 24 -23.17 19.75 -4.23
N SER A 25 -23.46 19.70 -2.94
CA SER A 25 -22.68 20.42 -1.92
C SER A 25 -21.31 19.76 -1.79
N VAL A 26 -20.30 20.48 -2.27
CA VAL A 26 -18.88 20.21 -2.09
C VAL A 26 -18.56 20.30 -0.60
N ILE A 27 -18.22 19.16 0.01
CA ILE A 27 -17.54 19.15 1.31
C ILE A 27 -16.05 19.30 0.98
N GLU A 28 -15.55 20.54 1.15
CA GLU A 28 -14.13 20.84 1.18
C GLU A 28 -13.48 20.08 2.34
N ILE A 29 -12.60 19.13 2.03
CA ILE A 29 -11.62 18.62 2.98
C ILE A 29 -10.33 19.38 2.66
N SER A 30 -10.02 20.32 3.54
CA SER A 30 -8.82 21.16 3.52
C SER A 30 -7.54 20.32 3.50
N ASP A 31 -6.58 20.79 2.71
CA ASP A 31 -5.25 20.21 2.62
C ASP A 31 -4.50 20.42 3.94
N ALA A 32 -4.35 19.35 4.72
CA ALA A 32 -3.44 19.29 5.86
C ALA A 32 -2.62 17.98 5.80
N GLU A 33 -1.36 18.15 5.41
CA GLU A 33 -0.20 17.36 5.85
C GLU A 33 -0.28 15.83 5.75
N THR A 34 0.11 15.31 4.58
CA THR A 34 0.75 13.98 4.52
C THR A 34 2.25 14.15 4.78
N SER A 35 2.59 14.49 6.02
CA SER A 35 3.96 14.46 6.56
C SER A 35 4.15 13.14 7.32
N THR A 36 5.08 12.32 6.86
CA THR A 36 5.70 11.31 7.72
C THR A 36 6.66 12.05 8.67
N SER A 37 6.21 12.44 9.85
CA SER A 37 7.09 12.68 11.01
C SER A 37 7.28 11.33 11.72
N THR A 38 8.51 10.80 11.86
CA THR A 38 9.58 11.21 12.79
C THR A 38 9.05 11.27 14.21
N SER A 39 9.40 10.23 14.98
CA SER A 39 9.28 10.22 16.42
C SER A 39 10.29 11.22 16.98
N ASP A 40 9.79 12.32 17.53
CA ASP A 40 10.59 13.25 18.34
C ASP A 40 10.88 12.56 19.68
N LEU A 41 12.13 12.15 19.85
CA LEU A 41 12.77 11.97 21.15
C LEU A 41 13.80 13.08 21.22
N ASP A 42 13.53 14.06 22.08
CA ASP A 42 14.48 14.87 22.86
C ASP A 42 13.85 16.24 23.13
N ASP A 43 13.40 16.43 24.36
CA ASP A 43 13.61 17.65 25.16
C ASP A 43 13.00 17.43 26.55
N GLN A 44 13.77 16.75 27.40
CA GLN A 44 13.63 16.89 28.85
C GLN A 44 14.21 18.24 29.23
N ALA A 45 13.35 19.22 29.50
CA ALA A 45 13.71 20.38 30.28
C ALA A 45 12.65 20.63 31.36
N PHE A 46 13.14 20.62 32.59
CA PHE A 46 12.47 20.94 33.84
C PHE A 46 11.57 22.18 33.73
N ASN A 47 10.36 22.10 34.30
CA ASN A 47 9.82 23.21 35.09
C ASN A 47 8.87 22.68 36.17
N VAL A 48 9.28 22.91 37.40
CA VAL A 48 8.52 22.73 38.64
C VAL A 48 7.64 23.96 38.82
N SER A 49 6.33 23.80 39.04
CA SER A 49 5.51 24.79 39.73
C SER A 49 4.31 24.14 40.41
N THR A 50 4.31 24.36 41.71
CA THR A 50 3.42 24.00 42.82
C THR A 50 1.92 24.26 42.60
N GLU A 51 1.13 23.46 43.32
CA GLU A 51 -0.34 23.45 43.46
C GLU A 51 -1.01 24.81 43.73
N SER A 52 -2.24 24.98 43.22
CA SER A 52 -3.29 25.72 43.92
C SER A 52 -4.68 25.25 43.46
N SER A 53 -5.48 24.80 44.42
CA SER A 53 -6.87 24.36 44.30
C SER A 53 -7.83 25.50 43.99
N ALA A 54 -8.71 25.31 43.01
CA ALA A 54 -10.03 25.94 43.00
C ALA A 54 -11.01 25.08 42.18
N GLU A 55 -11.99 24.55 42.90
CA GLU A 55 -13.10 23.72 42.43
C GLU A 55 -14.00 24.47 41.42
N LYS A 56 -14.22 23.89 40.25
CA LYS A 56 -15.25 24.34 39.29
C LYS A 56 -15.88 23.14 38.58
N VAL A 57 -17.20 23.08 38.69
CA VAL A 57 -18.20 22.13 38.13
C VAL A 57 -17.81 21.56 36.76
N PRO A 58 -17.99 20.24 36.50
CA PRO A 58 -17.60 19.62 35.24
C PRO A 58 -18.51 20.05 34.09
N GLU A 59 -18.03 20.97 33.28
CA GLU A 59 -18.56 21.25 31.96
C GLU A 59 -18.28 20.05 31.04
N ALA A 60 -19.33 19.45 30.49
CA ALA A 60 -19.24 18.25 29.65
C ALA A 60 -18.40 18.54 28.40
N LYS A 61 -17.17 18.04 28.41
CA LYS A 61 -16.24 18.08 27.27
C LYS A 61 -16.91 17.37 26.08
N PRO A 62 -17.09 18.02 24.92
CA PRO A 62 -17.60 17.34 23.74
C PRO A 62 -16.66 16.19 23.39
N ALA A 63 -17.26 15.02 23.11
CA ALA A 63 -16.57 13.78 22.79
C ALA A 63 -15.45 14.03 21.75
N PRO A 64 -14.28 13.40 21.88
CA PRO A 64 -13.21 13.58 20.92
C PRO A 64 -13.71 13.11 19.55
N THR A 65 -13.85 14.07 18.64
CA THR A 65 -14.07 13.85 17.23
C THR A 65 -12.89 13.01 16.71
N ASN A 66 -13.08 11.71 16.60
CA ASN A 66 -12.13 10.77 16.02
C ASN A 66 -11.94 11.09 14.54
N GLY A 67 -11.06 12.05 14.26
CA GLY A 67 -10.75 12.54 12.92
C GLY A 67 -9.26 12.55 12.60
N ALA A 68 -8.42 11.88 13.40
CA ALA A 68 -7.05 11.64 13.00
C ALA A 68 -7.03 10.50 11.95
N PRO A 69 -6.40 10.68 10.77
CA PRO A 69 -6.31 9.61 9.79
C PRO A 69 -5.52 8.45 10.41
N THR A 70 -6.21 7.35 10.70
CA THR A 70 -5.60 6.13 11.24
C THR A 70 -4.59 5.63 10.21
N LYS A 71 -3.29 5.91 10.43
CA LYS A 71 -2.22 5.19 9.74
C LYS A 71 -2.49 3.71 9.99
N VAL A 72 -2.48 2.91 8.93
CA VAL A 72 -2.76 1.48 9.03
C VAL A 72 -1.50 0.77 9.51
N LEU A 73 -1.22 0.92 10.81
CA LEU A 73 0.04 0.55 11.44
C LEU A 73 0.34 -0.95 11.37
N PHE A 74 -0.70 -1.79 11.39
CA PHE A 74 -0.55 -3.24 11.34
C PHE A 74 0.07 -3.73 10.02
N LEU A 75 -0.15 -3.03 8.89
CA LEU A 75 0.42 -3.40 7.59
C LEU A 75 1.95 -3.26 7.58
N ASP A 76 2.50 -2.34 8.36
CA ASP A 76 3.95 -2.26 8.57
C ASP A 76 4.45 -3.43 9.42
N GLY A 77 3.69 -3.84 10.44
CA GLY A 77 4.00 -5.03 11.23
C GLY A 77 4.04 -6.33 10.43
N ILE A 78 3.06 -6.51 9.54
CA ILE A 78 3.01 -7.65 8.61
C ILE A 78 4.24 -7.65 7.69
N ARG A 79 4.64 -6.48 7.18
CA ARG A 79 5.88 -6.33 6.40
C ARG A 79 7.13 -6.70 7.22
N GLY A 80 7.16 -6.33 8.51
CA GLY A 80 8.24 -6.69 9.42
C GLY A 80 8.33 -8.19 9.66
N LEU A 81 7.19 -8.85 9.86
CA LEU A 81 7.14 -10.32 9.95
C LEU A 81 7.67 -10.97 8.66
N ALA A 82 7.24 -10.49 7.49
CA ALA A 82 7.75 -11.01 6.22
C ALA A 82 9.29 -10.87 6.09
N ALA A 83 9.84 -9.73 6.49
CA ALA A 83 11.30 -9.55 6.51
C ALA A 83 12.01 -10.57 7.43
N ILE A 84 11.45 -10.82 8.62
CA ILE A 84 11.96 -11.81 9.56
C ILE A 84 11.88 -13.23 8.97
N LEU A 85 10.75 -13.59 8.33
CA LEU A 85 10.57 -14.90 7.69
C LEU A 85 11.58 -15.14 6.55
N VAL A 86 11.93 -14.11 5.77
CA VAL A 86 13.00 -14.20 4.76
C VAL A 86 14.34 -14.54 5.40
N VAL A 87 14.69 -13.86 6.49
CA VAL A 87 15.94 -14.14 7.23
C VAL A 87 15.95 -15.58 7.76
N PHE A 88 14.85 -16.03 8.37
CA PHE A 88 14.72 -17.39 8.87
C PHE A 88 14.91 -18.43 7.76
N GLN A 89 14.27 -18.26 6.60
CA GLN A 89 14.42 -19.20 5.47
C GLN A 89 15.87 -19.32 5.01
N HIS A 90 16.57 -18.20 4.85
CA HIS A 90 17.94 -18.19 4.33
C HIS A 90 18.99 -18.60 5.37
N SER A 91 18.64 -18.56 6.67
CA SER A 91 19.53 -18.94 7.76
C SER A 91 19.86 -20.44 7.83
N HIS A 92 19.01 -21.30 7.22
CA HIS A 92 19.06 -22.76 7.27
C HIS A 92 19.10 -23.36 8.70
N GLU A 93 18.64 -22.59 9.70
CA GLU A 93 18.69 -22.94 11.13
C GLU A 93 17.65 -23.98 11.56
N TYR A 94 16.50 -23.96 10.90
CA TYR A 94 15.45 -24.96 11.07
C TYR A 94 15.43 -25.86 9.83
N PRO A 95 14.98 -27.13 9.94
CA PRO A 95 14.68 -27.97 8.79
C PRO A 95 13.43 -27.44 8.04
N THR A 96 13.53 -26.22 7.50
CA THR A 96 12.59 -25.59 6.58
C THR A 96 12.74 -26.13 5.16
N ASN A 97 13.56 -27.16 4.94
CA ASN A 97 13.72 -27.81 3.63
C ASN A 97 12.37 -28.28 3.05
N GLN A 98 11.36 -28.44 3.91
CA GLN A 98 9.99 -28.76 3.50
C GLN A 98 9.05 -27.53 3.53
N ILE A 99 9.33 -26.49 4.30
CA ILE A 99 8.43 -25.34 4.51
C ILE A 99 8.94 -24.14 3.71
N GLN A 100 8.14 -23.62 2.78
CA GLN A 100 8.55 -22.53 1.90
C GLN A 100 8.28 -21.14 2.53
N LEU A 101 8.79 -20.86 3.74
CA LEU A 101 8.53 -19.59 4.42
C LEU A 101 9.02 -18.37 3.63
N GLY A 102 10.12 -18.53 2.89
CA GLY A 102 10.66 -17.47 2.04
C GLY A 102 9.74 -17.08 0.89
N SER A 103 9.08 -18.03 0.22
CA SER A 103 8.16 -17.72 -0.89
C SER A 103 6.88 -17.08 -0.38
N VAL A 104 6.34 -17.57 0.74
CA VAL A 104 5.20 -16.95 1.43
C VAL A 104 5.53 -15.51 1.85
N ALA A 105 6.72 -15.25 2.39
CA ALA A 105 7.14 -13.91 2.75
C ALA A 105 7.27 -12.97 1.53
N VAL A 106 7.79 -13.47 0.40
CA VAL A 106 7.84 -12.71 -0.87
C VAL A 106 6.42 -12.39 -1.36
N ASP A 107 5.48 -13.33 -1.25
CA ASP A 107 4.08 -13.08 -1.60
C ASP A 107 3.44 -12.02 -0.70
N VAL A 108 3.76 -12.01 0.61
CA VAL A 108 3.34 -10.91 1.50
C VAL A 108 3.85 -9.57 0.97
N PHE A 109 5.12 -9.46 0.57
CA PHE A 109 5.64 -8.23 -0.01
C PHE A 109 4.90 -7.83 -1.29
N PHE A 110 4.65 -8.77 -2.21
CA PHE A 110 3.97 -8.50 -3.48
C PHE A 110 2.49 -8.11 -3.30
N VAL A 111 1.74 -8.83 -2.46
CA VAL A 111 0.33 -8.54 -2.15
C VAL A 111 0.22 -7.20 -1.41
N LEU A 112 1.06 -6.97 -0.41
CA LEU A 112 1.01 -5.74 0.38
C LEU A 112 1.44 -4.50 -0.43
N SER A 113 2.46 -4.65 -1.29
CA SER A 113 2.89 -3.60 -2.21
C SER A 113 1.76 -3.26 -3.18
N SER A 114 1.26 -4.23 -3.93
CA SER A 114 0.14 -4.03 -4.87
C SER A 114 -1.11 -3.46 -4.21
N PHE A 115 -1.51 -3.95 -3.02
CA PHE A 115 -2.64 -3.43 -2.25
C PHE A 115 -2.46 -1.95 -1.89
N LEU A 116 -1.36 -1.60 -1.21
CA LEU A 116 -1.13 -0.23 -0.73
C LEU A 116 -0.98 0.77 -1.87
N LEU A 117 -0.23 0.40 -2.92
CA LEU A 117 -0.03 1.26 -4.08
C LEU A 117 -1.33 1.48 -4.85
N THR A 118 -2.13 0.42 -5.06
CA THR A 118 -3.42 0.51 -5.74
C THR A 118 -4.40 1.35 -4.92
N TRP A 119 -4.46 1.14 -3.60
CA TRP A 119 -5.33 1.90 -2.71
C TRP A 119 -5.01 3.40 -2.73
N LEU A 120 -3.73 3.75 -2.56
CA LEU A 120 -3.30 5.15 -2.55
C LEU A 120 -3.51 5.82 -3.91
N PHE A 121 -3.17 5.13 -5.00
CA PHE A 121 -3.34 5.67 -6.35
C PHE A 121 -4.83 5.82 -6.68
N MET A 122 -5.68 4.85 -6.33
CA MET A 122 -7.13 4.93 -6.53
C MET A 122 -7.77 6.10 -5.79
N LYS A 123 -7.38 6.36 -4.53
CA LYS A 123 -7.82 7.55 -3.79
C LYS A 123 -7.42 8.84 -4.50
N LYS A 124 -6.17 8.94 -4.96
CA LYS A 124 -5.67 10.11 -5.70
C LYS A 124 -6.41 10.29 -7.04
N SER A 125 -6.60 9.22 -7.80
CA SER A 125 -7.33 9.23 -9.06
C SER A 125 -8.79 9.65 -8.88
N MET A 126 -9.48 9.17 -7.84
CA MET A 126 -10.85 9.62 -7.53
C MET A 126 -10.91 11.13 -7.25
N LYS A 127 -9.95 11.71 -6.51
CA LYS A 127 -9.85 13.17 -6.28
C LYS A 127 -9.68 13.92 -7.61
N LEU A 128 -8.77 13.46 -8.47
CA LEU A 128 -8.51 14.07 -9.78
C LEU A 128 -9.72 13.99 -10.73
N LEU A 129 -10.44 12.86 -10.73
CA LEU A 129 -11.68 12.67 -11.49
C LEU A 129 -12.78 13.61 -10.99
N ALA A 130 -12.97 13.72 -9.67
CA ALA A 130 -13.96 14.61 -9.07
C ALA A 130 -13.69 16.10 -9.40
N GLN A 131 -12.41 16.49 -9.42
CA GLN A 131 -11.99 17.85 -9.73
C GLN A 131 -11.91 18.15 -11.24
N ARG A 132 -12.25 17.18 -12.11
CA ARG A 132 -12.07 17.28 -13.58
C ARG A 132 -10.66 17.77 -13.96
N ALA A 133 -9.65 17.19 -13.30
CA ALA A 133 -8.27 17.65 -13.40
C ALA A 133 -7.72 17.57 -14.83
N SER A 134 -6.86 18.52 -15.19
CA SER A 134 -6.24 18.60 -16.51
C SER A 134 -5.31 17.42 -16.79
N ALA A 135 -5.00 17.16 -18.07
CA ALA A 135 -4.02 16.14 -18.46
C ALA A 135 -2.64 16.37 -17.80
N ARG A 136 -2.28 17.63 -17.54
CA ARG A 136 -1.05 17.99 -16.83
C ARG A 136 -1.06 17.55 -15.37
N SER A 137 -2.18 17.71 -14.67
CA SER A 137 -2.30 17.27 -13.27
C SER A 137 -2.23 15.75 -13.16
N TRP A 138 -2.73 15.03 -14.18
CA TRP A 138 -2.55 13.57 -14.31
C TRP A 138 -1.08 13.17 -14.52
N THR A 139 -0.36 13.84 -15.42
CA THR A 139 1.07 13.54 -15.64
C THR A 139 1.90 13.86 -14.40
N ILE A 140 1.60 14.94 -13.69
CA ILE A 140 2.23 15.28 -12.41
C ILE A 140 1.93 14.20 -11.35
N ALA A 141 0.68 13.73 -11.26
CA ALA A 141 0.30 12.69 -10.32
C ALA A 141 1.02 11.36 -10.59
N LEU A 142 1.21 11.02 -11.86
CA LEU A 142 1.93 9.84 -12.31
C LEU A 142 3.45 9.95 -12.07
N LEU A 143 4.03 11.11 -12.36
CA LEU A 143 5.44 11.39 -12.07
C LEU A 143 5.73 11.33 -10.57
N ASP A 144 4.86 11.93 -9.75
CA ASP A 144 4.92 11.86 -8.30
C ASP A 144 4.82 10.41 -7.78
N TYR A 145 4.00 9.59 -8.43
CA TYR A 145 3.90 8.16 -8.13
C TYR A 145 5.21 7.44 -8.42
N PHE A 146 5.73 7.52 -9.66
CA PHE A 146 6.93 6.76 -10.06
C PHE A 146 8.18 7.20 -9.31
N GLN A 147 8.38 8.50 -9.12
CA GLN A 147 9.57 9.02 -8.45
C GLN A 147 9.65 8.52 -6.99
N LYS A 148 8.52 8.51 -6.26
CA LYS A 148 8.49 7.96 -4.89
C LYS A 148 8.90 6.50 -4.83
N ARG A 149 8.58 5.71 -5.85
CA ARG A 149 8.93 4.28 -5.91
C ARG A 149 10.37 4.06 -6.34
N PHE A 150 10.85 4.84 -7.29
CA PHE A 150 12.25 4.86 -7.66
C PHE A 150 13.13 5.14 -6.45
N PHE A 151 12.91 6.26 -5.75
CA PHE A 151 13.71 6.64 -4.57
C PHE A 151 13.50 5.72 -3.36
N ARG A 152 12.41 4.97 -3.29
CA ARG A 152 12.22 3.96 -2.23
C ARG A 152 13.08 2.73 -2.44
N VAL A 153 13.25 2.26 -3.68
CA VAL A 153 13.82 0.94 -3.98
C VAL A 153 15.22 1.05 -4.61
N TYR A 154 15.37 1.89 -5.64
CA TYR A 154 16.52 1.85 -6.53
C TYR A 154 17.85 2.28 -5.87
N PRO A 155 17.93 3.32 -5.01
CA PRO A 155 19.22 3.78 -4.47
C PRO A 155 19.95 2.74 -3.63
N LEU A 156 19.26 2.08 -2.69
CA LEU A 156 19.87 1.04 -1.87
C LEU A 156 20.21 -0.20 -2.70
N PHE A 157 19.35 -0.56 -3.68
CA PHE A 157 19.66 -1.58 -4.67
C PHE A 157 20.96 -1.28 -5.43
N ALA A 158 21.08 -0.07 -5.99
CA ALA A 158 22.23 0.33 -6.78
C ALA A 158 23.52 0.34 -5.94
N VAL A 159 23.48 0.87 -4.70
CA VAL A 159 24.62 0.83 -3.78
C VAL A 159 25.02 -0.61 -3.47
N THR A 160 24.06 -1.51 -3.27
CA THR A 160 24.34 -2.92 -3.00
C THR A 160 24.96 -3.61 -4.22
N ALA A 161 24.45 -3.36 -5.42
CA ALA A 161 25.00 -3.90 -6.66
C ALA A 161 26.44 -3.38 -6.91
N ILE A 162 26.69 -2.09 -6.68
CA ILE A 162 28.03 -1.50 -6.79
C ILE A 162 28.96 -2.12 -5.75
N ALA A 163 28.53 -2.24 -4.48
CA ALA A 163 29.33 -2.87 -3.44
C ALA A 163 29.70 -4.31 -3.80
N LEU A 164 28.78 -5.10 -4.36
CA LEU A 164 29.05 -6.44 -4.86
C LEU A 164 30.06 -6.45 -6.03
N SER A 165 29.98 -5.47 -6.93
CA SER A 165 30.93 -5.36 -8.05
C SER A 165 32.36 -5.11 -7.60
N CYS A 166 32.56 -4.48 -6.43
CA CYS A 166 33.87 -4.22 -5.85
C CYS A 166 34.42 -5.41 -5.04
N MET A 167 33.62 -6.48 -4.83
CA MET A 167 34.03 -7.66 -4.06
C MET A 167 34.72 -8.71 -4.94
N SER A 168 35.56 -9.56 -4.32
CA SER A 168 36.09 -10.74 -4.98
C SER A 168 34.97 -11.72 -5.37
N PHE A 169 35.21 -12.52 -6.41
CA PHE A 169 34.26 -13.54 -6.85
C PHE A 169 33.87 -14.53 -5.74
N GLU A 170 34.81 -14.89 -4.85
CA GLU A 170 34.52 -15.74 -3.69
C GLU A 170 33.42 -15.14 -2.79
N ASN A 171 33.48 -13.83 -2.54
CA ASN A 171 32.47 -13.14 -1.74
C ASN A 171 31.16 -12.97 -2.50
N GLN A 172 31.20 -12.74 -3.82
CA GLN A 172 29.99 -12.69 -4.63
C GLN A 172 29.27 -14.05 -4.66
N HIS A 173 30.02 -15.15 -4.82
CA HIS A 173 29.50 -16.51 -4.72
C HIS A 173 28.91 -16.79 -3.32
N ARG A 174 29.63 -16.40 -2.26
CA ARG A 174 29.19 -16.62 -0.87
C ARG A 174 27.89 -15.89 -0.53
N TYR A 175 27.82 -14.58 -0.79
CA TYR A 175 26.69 -13.76 -0.34
C TYR A 175 25.52 -13.75 -1.33
N PHE A 176 25.78 -13.87 -2.63
CA PHE A 176 24.77 -13.73 -3.69
C PHE A 176 24.66 -14.95 -4.62
N ARG A 177 25.32 -16.06 -4.28
CA ARG A 177 25.19 -17.37 -4.96
C ARG A 177 25.45 -17.33 -6.47
N LEU A 178 26.34 -16.43 -6.92
CA LEU A 178 26.81 -16.41 -8.30
C LEU A 178 27.50 -17.73 -8.64
N LYS A 179 27.19 -18.36 -9.78
CA LYS A 179 27.82 -19.63 -10.16
C LYS A 179 29.11 -19.41 -10.92
N LYS A 180 29.16 -18.39 -11.77
CA LYS A 180 30.31 -18.02 -12.59
C LYS A 180 30.59 -16.52 -12.49
N PRO A 181 31.84 -16.07 -12.72
CA PRO A 181 32.18 -14.65 -12.76
C PRO A 181 31.40 -13.89 -13.85
N GLU A 182 31.12 -14.56 -14.97
CA GLU A 182 30.37 -14.03 -16.10
C GLU A 182 28.88 -13.77 -15.78
N ASP A 183 28.35 -14.39 -14.72
CA ASP A 183 26.94 -14.22 -14.31
C ASP A 183 26.69 -12.85 -13.64
N PHE A 184 27.72 -12.00 -13.53
CA PHE A 184 27.62 -10.68 -12.92
C PHE A 184 28.30 -9.62 -13.77
N GLU A 185 27.46 -8.78 -14.37
CA GLU A 185 27.87 -7.56 -15.04
C GLU A 185 27.09 -6.39 -14.44
N LEU A 186 27.79 -5.41 -13.88
CA LEU A 186 27.17 -4.33 -13.11
C LEU A 186 26.12 -3.56 -13.93
N SER A 187 26.41 -3.25 -15.19
CA SER A 187 25.49 -2.59 -16.13
C SER A 187 24.19 -3.38 -16.27
N GLN A 188 24.28 -4.68 -16.50
CA GLN A 188 23.14 -5.57 -16.71
C GLN A 188 22.33 -5.78 -15.43
N VAL A 189 23.00 -5.90 -14.29
CA VAL A 189 22.35 -5.97 -12.97
C VAL A 189 21.56 -4.68 -12.71
N LEU A 190 22.17 -3.51 -12.91
CA LEU A 190 21.51 -2.21 -12.72
C LEU A 190 20.34 -1.99 -13.68
N MET A 191 20.40 -2.57 -14.88
CA MET A 191 19.30 -2.56 -15.87
C MET A 191 18.24 -3.65 -15.65
N PHE A 192 18.40 -4.50 -14.63
CA PHE A 192 17.50 -5.60 -14.32
C PHE A 192 17.38 -6.66 -15.44
N SER A 193 18.45 -6.89 -16.21
CA SER A 193 18.51 -7.92 -17.25
C SER A 193 18.13 -9.30 -16.71
N THR A 194 17.39 -10.08 -17.49
CA THR A 194 16.74 -11.32 -17.03
C THR A 194 17.70 -12.32 -16.40
N ASP A 195 18.87 -12.48 -17.01
CA ASP A 195 19.87 -13.47 -16.61
C ASP A 195 20.78 -12.97 -15.46
N PHE A 196 20.77 -11.66 -15.18
CA PHE A 196 21.69 -10.98 -14.25
C PHE A 196 20.99 -10.54 -12.97
N ARG A 197 20.23 -11.45 -12.35
CA ARG A 197 19.46 -11.20 -11.13
C ARG A 197 19.84 -12.17 -10.02
N PRO A 198 21.03 -12.05 -9.43
CA PRO A 198 21.49 -12.99 -8.43
C PRO A 198 20.67 -12.95 -7.14
N HIS A 199 20.53 -14.10 -6.49
CA HIS A 199 19.96 -14.28 -5.16
C HIS A 199 18.59 -13.61 -4.90
N VAL A 200 18.54 -12.44 -4.26
CA VAL A 200 17.31 -11.72 -3.91
C VAL A 200 16.91 -10.69 -4.95
N PHE A 201 17.78 -10.36 -5.91
CA PHE A 201 17.52 -9.31 -6.90
C PHE A 201 16.43 -9.68 -7.90
N TRP A 202 16.01 -10.94 -8.00
CA TRP A 202 14.95 -11.35 -8.93
C TRP A 202 13.57 -10.78 -8.60
N THR A 203 13.32 -10.35 -7.36
CA THR A 203 12.02 -9.81 -6.95
C THR A 203 11.82 -8.35 -7.38
N LEU A 204 12.90 -7.57 -7.48
CA LEU A 204 12.83 -6.14 -7.77
C LEU A 204 12.21 -5.84 -9.15
N PRO A 205 12.57 -6.55 -10.24
CA PRO A 205 11.99 -6.27 -11.56
C PRO A 205 10.53 -6.67 -11.65
N LEU A 206 10.12 -7.69 -10.88
CA LEU A 206 8.71 -8.07 -10.77
C LEU A 206 7.90 -6.94 -10.14
N GLU A 207 8.38 -6.43 -9.00
CA GLU A 207 7.73 -5.34 -8.30
C GLU A 207 7.71 -4.04 -9.14
N ILE A 208 8.84 -3.66 -9.73
CA ILE A 208 8.94 -2.48 -10.60
C ILE A 208 8.05 -2.64 -11.84
N GLY A 209 8.07 -3.81 -12.49
CA GLY A 209 7.21 -4.10 -13.63
C GLY A 209 5.73 -3.96 -13.29
N TYR A 210 5.33 -4.42 -12.09
CA TYR A 210 3.95 -4.27 -11.63
C TYR A 210 3.56 -2.82 -11.33
N TYR A 211 4.51 -1.94 -10.93
CA TYR A 211 4.21 -0.51 -10.74
C TYR A 211 3.69 0.15 -12.02
N PHE A 212 4.08 -0.32 -13.20
CA PHE A 212 3.55 0.19 -14.47
C PHE A 212 2.14 -0.33 -14.78
N VAL A 213 1.75 -1.48 -14.22
CA VAL A 213 0.42 -2.07 -14.38
C VAL A 213 -0.62 -1.33 -13.54
N ILE A 214 -0.26 -0.88 -12.34
CA ILE A 214 -1.19 -0.27 -11.37
C ILE A 214 -1.97 0.93 -11.93
N PRO A 215 -1.36 1.93 -12.60
CA PRO A 215 -2.11 3.05 -13.17
C PRO A 215 -3.19 2.61 -14.16
N ALA A 216 -2.87 1.69 -15.07
CA ALA A 216 -3.82 1.15 -16.03
C ALA A 216 -4.93 0.37 -15.32
N PHE A 217 -4.58 -0.49 -14.37
CA PHE A 217 -5.52 -1.26 -13.56
C PHE A 217 -6.52 -0.35 -12.83
N VAL A 218 -6.05 0.71 -12.18
CA VAL A 218 -6.91 1.66 -11.46
C VAL A 218 -7.85 2.39 -12.41
N MET A 219 -7.36 2.81 -13.59
CA MET A 219 -8.21 3.47 -14.59
C MET A 219 -9.32 2.55 -15.10
N VAL A 220 -9.02 1.27 -15.36
CA VAL A 220 -10.02 0.26 -15.73
C VAL A 220 -11.03 0.07 -14.59
N ALA A 221 -10.56 -0.13 -13.36
CA ALA A 221 -11.42 -0.35 -12.20
C ALA A 221 -12.37 0.83 -11.93
N LEU A 222 -11.90 2.06 -12.12
CA LEU A 222 -12.73 3.26 -12.01
C LEU A 222 -13.69 3.41 -13.22
N GLY A 223 -13.25 3.04 -14.42
CA GLY A 223 -14.03 3.07 -15.65
C GLY A 223 -15.22 2.10 -15.66
N LEU A 224 -15.10 0.95 -14.98
CA LEU A 224 -16.19 -0.03 -14.86
C LEU A 224 -17.43 0.49 -14.09
N ARG A 225 -17.31 1.59 -13.34
CA ARG A 225 -18.41 2.27 -12.63
C ARG A 225 -19.33 1.30 -11.87
N ARG A 226 -20.57 1.07 -12.34
CA ARG A 226 -21.57 0.18 -11.73
C ARG A 226 -21.28 -1.30 -11.95
N TYR A 227 -20.55 -1.65 -13.01
CA TYR A 227 -20.20 -3.02 -13.39
C TYR A 227 -18.89 -3.52 -12.76
N TRP A 228 -18.33 -2.78 -11.79
CA TRP A 228 -17.07 -3.13 -11.13
C TRP A 228 -17.09 -4.53 -10.50
N TRP A 229 -18.25 -4.98 -10.00
CA TRP A 229 -18.42 -6.29 -9.35
C TRP A 229 -18.28 -7.45 -10.34
N LEU A 230 -18.68 -7.28 -11.61
CA LEU A 230 -18.46 -8.28 -12.67
C LEU A 230 -16.97 -8.42 -12.96
N GLY A 231 -16.26 -7.30 -13.11
CA GLY A 231 -14.82 -7.29 -13.30
C GLY A 231 -14.06 -7.89 -12.11
N ALA A 232 -14.49 -7.55 -10.88
CA ALA A 232 -13.93 -8.12 -9.66
C ALA A 232 -14.18 -9.64 -9.58
N GLY A 233 -15.39 -10.11 -9.90
CA GLY A 233 -15.73 -11.53 -9.91
C GLY A 233 -14.91 -12.32 -10.93
N ALA A 234 -14.84 -11.84 -12.17
CA ALA A 234 -14.04 -12.48 -13.21
C ALA A 234 -12.55 -12.52 -12.84
N LEU A 235 -12.01 -11.43 -12.29
CA LEU A 235 -10.62 -11.36 -11.85
C LEU A 235 -10.34 -12.29 -10.66
N SER A 236 -11.26 -12.41 -9.69
CA SER A 236 -11.15 -13.37 -8.59
C SER A 236 -11.05 -14.80 -9.11
N VAL A 237 -11.92 -15.18 -10.06
CA VAL A 237 -11.91 -16.52 -10.65
C VAL A 237 -10.58 -16.77 -11.36
N TRP A 238 -10.08 -15.80 -12.13
CA TRP A 238 -8.79 -15.91 -12.79
C TRP A 238 -7.62 -16.01 -11.81
N ILE A 239 -7.59 -15.20 -10.74
CA ILE A 239 -6.54 -15.25 -9.71
C ILE A 239 -6.50 -16.63 -9.04
N VAL A 240 -7.66 -17.18 -8.70
CA VAL A 240 -7.75 -18.50 -8.05
C VAL A 240 -7.35 -19.61 -9.02
N HIS A 241 -7.79 -19.54 -10.28
CA HIS A 241 -7.40 -20.49 -11.32
C HIS A 241 -5.89 -20.48 -11.54
N GLU A 242 -5.30 -19.33 -11.86
CA GLU A 242 -3.85 -19.20 -12.04
C GLU A 242 -3.07 -19.61 -10.79
N GLY A 243 -3.57 -19.28 -9.60
CA GLY A 243 -2.97 -19.66 -8.34
C GLY A 243 -2.79 -21.17 -8.17
N PHE A 244 -3.75 -21.98 -8.63
CA PHE A 244 -3.66 -23.44 -8.53
C PHE A 244 -2.93 -24.10 -9.68
N TYR A 245 -3.05 -23.56 -10.91
CA TYR A 245 -2.62 -24.27 -12.12
C TYR A 245 -1.31 -23.74 -12.72
N THR A 246 -0.86 -22.54 -12.36
CA THR A 246 0.32 -21.93 -12.99
C THR A 246 1.58 -22.20 -12.18
N PHE A 247 2.56 -22.85 -12.81
CA PHE A 247 3.88 -23.07 -12.22
C PHE A 247 4.62 -21.75 -12.03
N ARG A 248 5.10 -21.51 -10.81
CA ARG A 248 5.83 -20.30 -10.44
C ARG A 248 7.02 -20.62 -9.56
N ASN A 249 8.16 -20.01 -9.88
CA ASN A 249 9.39 -20.14 -9.11
C ASN A 249 10.23 -18.85 -9.19
N SER A 250 11.31 -18.78 -8.41
CA SER A 250 12.25 -17.66 -8.44
C SER A 250 12.86 -17.46 -9.84
N HIS A 251 13.26 -16.23 -10.13
CA HIS A 251 13.87 -15.81 -11.41
C HIS A 251 12.98 -15.92 -12.67
N MET A 252 11.76 -16.44 -12.57
CA MET A 252 10.78 -16.38 -13.66
C MET A 252 10.31 -14.93 -13.93
N PRO A 253 9.81 -14.62 -15.14
CA PRO A 253 9.29 -13.30 -15.47
C PRO A 253 8.00 -12.95 -14.69
N LEU A 254 7.47 -11.74 -14.94
CA LEU A 254 6.29 -11.20 -14.25
C LEU A 254 5.01 -12.00 -14.51
N ALA A 255 4.81 -12.54 -15.70
CA ALA A 255 3.55 -13.18 -16.09
C ALA A 255 3.10 -14.32 -15.13
N PRO A 256 3.96 -15.32 -14.79
CA PRO A 256 3.63 -16.33 -13.79
C PRO A 256 3.33 -15.79 -12.37
N HIS A 257 3.79 -14.58 -12.05
CA HIS A 257 3.60 -13.94 -10.75
C HIS A 257 2.41 -12.97 -10.73
N LEU A 258 1.77 -12.73 -11.88
CA LEU A 258 0.81 -11.64 -12.03
C LEU A 258 -0.43 -11.83 -11.14
N HIS A 259 -0.89 -13.06 -10.97
CA HIS A 259 -2.04 -13.38 -10.11
C HIS A 259 -1.80 -12.98 -8.64
N THR A 260 -0.57 -13.12 -8.13
CA THR A 260 -0.19 -12.71 -6.76
C THR A 260 -0.37 -11.20 -6.56
N PHE A 261 0.15 -10.39 -7.47
CA PHE A 261 0.01 -8.94 -7.39
C PHE A 261 -1.43 -8.47 -7.67
N MET A 262 -2.11 -9.11 -8.63
CA MET A 262 -3.50 -8.81 -8.95
C MET A 262 -4.43 -9.07 -7.75
N ALA A 263 -4.13 -10.06 -6.91
CA ALA A 263 -4.86 -10.29 -5.65
C ALA A 263 -4.83 -9.06 -4.74
N GLY A 264 -3.64 -8.49 -4.48
CA GLY A 264 -3.54 -7.29 -3.64
C GLY A 264 -4.21 -6.07 -4.25
N SER A 265 -4.05 -5.84 -5.56
CA SER A 265 -4.75 -4.76 -6.26
C SER A 265 -6.28 -4.91 -6.24
N LEU A 266 -6.79 -6.12 -6.43
CA LEU A 266 -8.22 -6.42 -6.31
C LEU A 266 -8.73 -6.19 -4.89
N GLY A 267 -7.99 -6.63 -3.88
CA GLY A 267 -8.30 -6.36 -2.48
C GLY A 267 -8.42 -4.87 -2.18
N ALA A 268 -7.54 -4.04 -2.74
CA ALA A 268 -7.63 -2.59 -2.59
C ALA A 268 -8.90 -2.01 -3.23
N VAL A 269 -9.31 -2.49 -4.40
CA VAL A 269 -10.57 -2.07 -5.03
C VAL A 269 -11.77 -2.46 -4.19
N ILE A 270 -11.81 -3.71 -3.72
CA ILE A 270 -12.89 -4.22 -2.86
C ILE A 270 -12.95 -3.38 -1.58
N PHE A 271 -11.82 -3.14 -0.92
CA PHE A 271 -11.75 -2.31 0.28
C PHE A 271 -12.27 -0.89 0.04
N VAL A 272 -11.80 -0.20 -1.01
CA VAL A 272 -12.24 1.17 -1.33
C VAL A 272 -13.75 1.22 -1.58
N LYS A 273 -14.29 0.25 -2.33
CA LYS A 273 -15.73 0.20 -2.63
C LYS A 273 -16.57 -0.08 -1.39
N LEU A 274 -16.13 -1.01 -0.54
CA LEU A 274 -16.79 -1.32 0.73
C LEU A 274 -16.73 -0.13 1.71
N ASP A 275 -15.57 0.50 1.88
CA ASP A 275 -15.39 1.67 2.74
C ASP A 275 -16.29 2.84 2.31
N LEU A 276 -16.36 3.13 1.00
CA LEU A 276 -17.27 4.16 0.46
C LEU A 276 -18.74 3.80 0.69
N TRP A 277 -19.13 2.54 0.47
CA TRP A 277 -20.51 2.09 0.67
C TRP A 277 -20.92 2.17 2.15
N ILE A 278 -20.07 1.72 3.07
CA ILE A 278 -20.31 1.80 4.52
C ILE A 278 -20.52 3.25 4.93
N LYS A 279 -19.67 4.17 4.47
CA LYS A 279 -19.76 5.60 4.77
C LYS A 279 -21.00 6.27 4.18
N GLN A 280 -21.37 5.93 2.94
CA GLN A 280 -22.55 6.50 2.28
C GLN A 280 -23.87 6.04 2.89
N THR A 281 -23.94 4.78 3.31
CA THR A 281 -25.16 4.19 3.88
C THR A 281 -25.28 4.39 5.39
N GLY A 282 -24.22 4.84 6.06
CA GLY A 282 -24.16 4.88 7.52
C GLY A 282 -24.29 3.49 8.13
N PHE A 283 -23.79 2.45 7.44
CA PHE A 283 -23.98 1.07 7.84
C PHE A 283 -23.29 0.79 9.17
N ASN A 284 -24.09 0.42 10.17
CA ASN A 284 -23.61 0.01 11.48
C ASN A 284 -23.42 -1.51 11.54
N PHE A 285 -22.22 -1.94 11.93
CA PHE A 285 -21.91 -3.34 12.12
C PHE A 285 -22.69 -3.91 13.31
N ARG A 286 -23.57 -4.87 13.04
CA ARG A 286 -24.19 -5.72 14.06
C ARG A 286 -23.21 -6.82 14.46
N TRP A 287 -23.46 -7.45 15.62
CA TRP A 287 -22.62 -8.54 16.11
C TRP A 287 -22.54 -9.71 15.10
N TRP A 288 -23.65 -10.14 14.50
CA TRP A 288 -23.66 -11.20 13.48
C TRP A 288 -22.81 -10.87 12.24
N HIS A 289 -22.80 -9.62 11.76
CA HIS A 289 -21.93 -9.21 10.66
C HIS A 289 -20.46 -9.34 11.05
N THR A 290 -20.12 -8.95 12.28
CA THR A 290 -18.77 -9.10 12.81
C THR A 290 -18.41 -10.57 12.94
N LEU A 291 -19.31 -11.41 13.46
CA LEU A 291 -19.09 -12.86 13.57
C LEU A 291 -18.81 -13.49 12.20
N VAL A 292 -19.62 -13.18 11.18
CA VAL A 292 -19.41 -13.69 9.82
C VAL A 292 -18.05 -13.28 9.28
N LEU A 293 -17.66 -12.00 9.44
CA LEU A 293 -16.32 -11.54 9.02
C LEU A 293 -15.20 -12.30 9.74
N ARG A 294 -15.34 -12.55 11.05
CA ARG A 294 -14.34 -13.31 11.83
C ARG A 294 -14.28 -14.78 11.46
N VAL A 295 -15.40 -15.40 11.11
CA VAL A 295 -15.42 -16.78 10.62
C VAL A 295 -14.71 -16.87 9.27
N VAL A 296 -14.99 -15.94 8.34
CA VAL A 296 -14.31 -15.89 7.03
C VAL A 296 -12.81 -15.64 7.20
N GLU A 297 -12.42 -14.71 8.08
CA GLU A 297 -11.03 -14.45 8.43
C GLU A 297 -10.34 -15.69 9.02
N GLY A 298 -10.98 -16.36 9.98
CA GLY A 298 -10.50 -17.58 10.60
C GLY A 298 -10.27 -18.70 9.59
N ILE A 299 -11.21 -18.90 8.65
CA ILE A 299 -11.08 -19.87 7.56
C ILE A 299 -9.92 -19.48 6.63
N ALA A 300 -9.82 -18.22 6.23
CA ALA A 300 -8.74 -17.74 5.37
C ALA A 300 -7.36 -17.94 6.03
N MET A 301 -7.24 -17.65 7.33
CA MET A 301 -6.02 -17.90 8.10
C MET A 301 -5.71 -19.39 8.21
N ALA A 302 -6.69 -20.23 8.53
CA ALA A 302 -6.49 -21.67 8.65
C ALA A 302 -6.01 -22.28 7.32
N LEU A 303 -6.63 -21.90 6.20
CA LEU A 303 -6.20 -22.29 4.86
C LEU A 303 -4.79 -21.79 4.54
N MET A 304 -4.48 -20.52 4.84
CA MET A 304 -3.15 -19.95 4.61
C MET A 304 -2.08 -20.69 5.43
N LEU A 305 -2.36 -21.01 6.70
CA LEU A 305 -1.45 -21.77 7.56
C LEU A 305 -1.31 -23.22 7.10
N SER A 306 -2.39 -23.89 6.68
CA SER A 306 -2.31 -25.25 6.12
C SER A 306 -1.40 -25.25 4.88
N VAL A 307 -1.60 -24.31 3.95
CA VAL A 307 -0.77 -24.21 2.74
C VAL A 307 0.69 -23.87 3.08
N THR A 308 0.93 -23.01 4.07
CA THR A 308 2.28 -22.61 4.51
C THR A 308 3.01 -23.77 5.19
N PHE A 309 2.31 -24.54 6.02
CA PHE A 309 2.86 -25.59 6.89
C PHE A 309 2.49 -27.02 6.43
N ARG A 310 2.17 -27.20 5.13
CA ARG A 310 1.83 -28.49 4.49
C ARG A 310 0.75 -29.29 5.23
N GLY A 311 -0.47 -28.79 5.24
CA GLY A 311 -1.60 -29.56 5.75
C GLY A 311 -1.77 -29.52 7.27
N LEU A 312 -1.10 -28.61 8.00
CA LEU A 312 -1.15 -28.47 9.47
C LEU A 312 -2.54 -28.70 10.10
N PHE A 313 -3.61 -28.25 9.44
CA PHE A 313 -4.99 -28.46 9.87
C PHE A 313 -5.71 -29.64 9.21
N PHE A 314 -5.37 -29.96 7.96
CA PHE A 314 -6.07 -30.99 7.18
C PHE A 314 -5.54 -32.39 7.43
N ASP A 315 -4.26 -32.57 7.80
CA ASP A 315 -3.69 -33.85 8.24
C ASP A 315 -4.54 -34.54 9.32
N TRP A 316 -5.28 -33.76 10.12
CA TRP A 316 -6.11 -34.23 11.22
C TRP A 316 -7.60 -34.35 10.89
N ILE A 317 -8.06 -33.81 9.76
CA ILE A 317 -9.50 -33.63 9.45
C ILE A 317 -9.89 -34.29 8.13
N HIS A 318 -9.11 -34.11 7.06
CA HIS A 318 -9.40 -34.63 5.71
C HIS A 318 -8.17 -34.54 4.81
N GLU A 319 -8.08 -35.34 3.75
CA GLU A 319 -7.02 -35.14 2.74
C GLU A 319 -7.04 -33.69 2.22
N ASP A 320 -5.85 -33.09 2.09
CA ASP A 320 -5.69 -31.66 1.81
C ASP A 320 -6.47 -31.30 0.52
N PRO A 321 -7.55 -30.50 0.61
CA PRO A 321 -8.44 -30.25 -0.53
C PRO A 321 -7.79 -29.35 -1.59
N VAL A 322 -6.62 -28.79 -1.26
CA VAL A 322 -5.85 -27.90 -2.11
C VAL A 322 -4.83 -28.73 -2.88
N PRO A 323 -4.88 -28.78 -4.23
CA PRO A 323 -3.88 -29.47 -5.01
C PRO A 323 -2.50 -28.86 -4.72
N THR A 324 -1.48 -29.71 -4.64
CA THR A 324 -0.09 -29.26 -4.46
C THR A 324 0.30 -28.41 -5.66
N ALA A 325 0.23 -27.08 -5.49
CA ALA A 325 0.59 -26.14 -6.54
C ALA A 325 2.04 -26.41 -6.96
N PRO A 326 2.33 -26.48 -8.28
CA PRO A 326 3.67 -26.78 -8.72
C PRO A 326 4.53 -25.52 -8.50
N GLY A 327 5.53 -25.61 -7.61
CA GLY A 327 6.44 -24.50 -7.26
C GLY A 327 6.07 -23.77 -5.96
N PHE A 328 5.95 -22.44 -6.01
CA PHE A 328 5.60 -21.61 -4.86
C PHE A 328 4.12 -21.71 -4.49
N SER A 329 3.84 -21.85 -3.20
CA SER A 329 2.49 -21.99 -2.66
C SER A 329 1.56 -20.80 -2.97
N PHE A 330 0.27 -21.08 -3.21
CA PHE A 330 -0.76 -20.07 -3.45
C PHE A 330 -1.43 -19.61 -2.15
N VAL A 331 -0.98 -18.46 -1.63
CA VAL A 331 -1.47 -17.84 -0.39
C VAL A 331 -2.07 -16.44 -0.58
N SER A 332 -1.96 -15.88 -1.78
CA SER A 332 -2.24 -14.47 -2.04
C SER A 332 -3.72 -14.10 -1.90
N ALA A 333 -4.64 -15.01 -2.25
CA ALA A 333 -6.08 -14.77 -2.11
C ALA A 333 -6.50 -14.73 -0.62
N GLN A 334 -5.97 -15.65 0.17
CA GLN A 334 -6.21 -15.75 1.61
C GLN A 334 -5.65 -14.52 2.32
N MET A 335 -4.40 -14.13 2.01
CA MET A 335 -3.79 -12.89 2.53
C MET A 335 -4.61 -11.66 2.20
N THR A 336 -5.06 -11.54 0.95
CA THR A 336 -5.89 -10.40 0.51
C THR A 336 -7.19 -10.33 1.29
N THR A 337 -7.88 -11.46 1.49
CA THR A 337 -9.09 -11.54 2.31
C THR A 337 -8.84 -11.06 3.73
N ILE A 338 -7.77 -11.53 4.37
CA ILE A 338 -7.38 -11.11 5.73
C ILE A 338 -7.13 -9.59 5.77
N PHE A 339 -6.37 -9.04 4.82
CA PHE A 339 -6.09 -7.60 4.77
C PHE A 339 -7.35 -6.77 4.61
N VAL A 340 -8.28 -7.17 3.75
CA VAL A 340 -9.56 -6.46 3.55
C VAL A 340 -10.41 -6.52 4.82
N ILE A 341 -10.51 -7.68 5.48
CA ILE A 341 -11.30 -7.82 6.70
C ILE A 341 -10.72 -6.97 7.84
N GLU A 342 -9.41 -7.07 8.10
CA GLU A 342 -8.74 -6.27 9.14
C GLU A 342 -8.78 -4.77 8.84
N MET A 343 -8.81 -4.39 7.56
CA MET A 343 -8.96 -2.99 7.17
C MET A 343 -10.35 -2.43 7.46
N ILE A 344 -11.41 -3.24 7.35
CA ILE A 344 -12.79 -2.81 7.60
C ILE A 344 -13.13 -2.92 9.10
N ARG A 345 -12.68 -3.99 9.75
CA ARG A 345 -12.88 -4.26 11.18
C ARG A 345 -11.58 -4.79 11.78
N PRO A 346 -10.74 -3.93 12.38
CA PRO A 346 -9.53 -4.35 13.08
C PRO A 346 -9.83 -5.34 14.21
N SER A 347 -8.95 -6.34 14.41
CA SER A 347 -9.03 -7.32 15.52
C SER A 347 -7.78 -7.34 16.39
N CYS A 348 -7.70 -8.30 17.32
CA CYS A 348 -6.48 -8.63 18.04
C CYS A 348 -5.29 -8.93 17.11
N ILE A 349 -5.54 -9.40 15.87
CA ILE A 349 -4.50 -9.65 14.88
C ILE A 349 -3.86 -8.33 14.45
N SER A 350 -4.66 -7.33 14.06
CA SER A 350 -4.12 -5.99 13.79
C SER A 350 -3.37 -5.42 14.98
N THR A 351 -3.91 -5.52 16.20
CA THR A 351 -3.24 -5.04 17.42
C THR A 351 -1.90 -5.75 17.66
N MET A 352 -1.82 -7.06 17.44
CA MET A 352 -0.57 -7.82 17.53
C MET A 352 0.48 -7.31 16.53
N PHE A 353 0.07 -7.06 15.29
CA PHE A 353 0.96 -6.52 14.25
C PHE A 353 1.30 -5.04 14.46
N GLU A 354 0.56 -4.31 15.28
CA GLU A 354 0.92 -2.94 15.69
C GLU A 354 2.05 -2.89 16.73
N TRP A 355 2.57 -4.04 17.16
CA TRP A 355 3.72 -4.09 18.04
C TRP A 355 4.91 -3.32 17.47
N SER A 356 5.53 -2.46 18.30
CA SER A 356 6.59 -1.53 17.89
C SER A 356 7.77 -2.23 17.23
N VAL A 357 8.14 -3.42 17.70
CA VAL A 357 9.22 -4.23 17.14
C VAL A 357 8.90 -4.61 15.70
N LEU A 358 7.73 -5.22 15.45
CA LEU A 358 7.33 -5.63 14.10
C LEU A 358 7.21 -4.43 13.15
N ARG A 359 6.66 -3.31 13.62
CA ARG A 359 6.59 -2.07 12.83
C ARG A 359 7.97 -1.54 12.47
N TYR A 360 8.92 -1.58 13.40
CA TYR A 360 10.29 -1.15 13.14
C TYR A 360 10.96 -2.03 12.09
N TRP A 361 10.87 -3.36 12.23
CA TRP A 361 11.32 -4.31 11.21
C TRP A 361 10.64 -4.08 9.86
N GLY A 362 9.37 -3.68 9.85
CA GLY A 362 8.64 -3.31 8.64
C GLY A 362 9.13 -2.01 8.00
N LYS A 363 9.55 -1.03 8.81
CA LYS A 363 10.12 0.24 8.36
C LYS A 363 11.45 0.03 7.65
N ILE A 364 12.34 -0.79 8.22
CA ILE A 364 13.63 -1.14 7.62
C ILE A 364 13.56 -2.40 6.73
N GLY A 365 12.35 -2.89 6.44
CA GLY A 365 12.14 -4.22 5.88
C GLY A 365 12.76 -4.41 4.50
N PHE A 366 12.84 -3.35 3.69
CA PHE A 366 13.53 -3.39 2.41
C PHE A 366 15.04 -3.56 2.59
N SER A 367 15.64 -2.83 3.52
CA SER A 367 17.05 -2.96 3.88
C SER A 367 17.38 -4.35 4.43
N VAL A 368 16.53 -4.90 5.30
CA VAL A 368 16.65 -6.29 5.79
C VAL A 368 16.60 -7.28 4.63
N TYR A 369 15.58 -7.17 3.77
CA TYR A 369 15.40 -8.06 2.63
C TYR A 369 16.61 -8.07 1.69
N LEU A 370 17.21 -6.91 1.43
CA LEU A 370 18.31 -6.81 0.48
C LEU A 370 19.66 -7.26 1.07
N LEU A 371 19.91 -6.95 2.34
CA LEU A 371 21.25 -7.07 2.94
C LEU A 371 21.43 -8.30 3.83
N HIS A 372 20.37 -9.04 4.17
CA HIS A 372 20.48 -10.16 5.11
C HIS A 372 21.54 -11.20 4.71
N SER A 373 21.72 -11.48 3.42
CA SER A 373 22.69 -12.48 2.94
C SER A 373 24.12 -12.16 3.36
N PHE A 374 24.50 -10.87 3.43
CA PHE A 374 25.84 -10.47 3.89
C PHE A 374 26.13 -10.89 5.32
N VAL A 375 25.11 -11.02 6.16
CA VAL A 375 25.24 -11.40 7.57
C VAL A 375 25.00 -12.89 7.76
N VAL A 376 23.99 -13.44 7.08
CA VAL A 376 23.61 -14.85 7.20
C VAL A 376 24.76 -15.78 6.80
N ASP A 377 25.44 -15.44 5.69
CA ASP A 377 26.52 -16.24 5.11
C ASP A 377 27.92 -15.76 5.56
N TYR A 378 28.00 -14.83 6.52
CA TYR A 378 29.27 -14.33 7.05
C TYR A 378 29.98 -15.40 7.91
N PRO A 379 31.21 -15.86 7.55
CA PRO A 379 31.83 -17.03 8.19
C PRO A 379 31.98 -16.95 9.73
N PRO A 380 32.38 -15.82 10.33
CA PRO A 380 32.48 -15.70 11.79
C PRO A 380 31.14 -15.87 12.53
N VAL A 381 30.02 -15.69 11.83
CA VAL A 381 28.67 -15.88 12.38
C VAL A 381 28.14 -17.26 11.99
N SER A 382 28.19 -17.64 10.71
CA SER A 382 27.64 -18.90 10.20
C SER A 382 28.34 -20.14 10.77
N HIS A 383 29.65 -20.08 11.06
CA HIS A 383 30.42 -21.20 11.62
C HIS A 383 30.34 -21.31 13.15
N GLN A 384 29.62 -20.43 13.84
CA GLN A 384 29.45 -20.55 15.29
C GLN A 384 28.75 -21.87 15.64
N LYS A 385 29.32 -22.68 16.52
CA LYS A 385 28.75 -24.00 16.87
C LYS A 385 27.41 -23.90 17.62
N LYS A 386 27.29 -22.93 18.54
CA LYS A 386 26.09 -22.76 19.38
C LYS A 386 24.97 -22.07 18.59
N TYR A 387 23.83 -22.75 18.47
CA TYR A 387 22.62 -22.25 17.79
C TYR A 387 22.20 -20.86 18.26
N PHE A 388 22.01 -20.67 19.58
CA PHE A 388 21.52 -19.39 20.10
C PHE A 388 22.49 -18.24 19.84
N ASN A 389 23.80 -18.46 19.97
CA ASN A 389 24.80 -17.43 19.66
C ASN A 389 24.71 -17.01 18.19
N ARG A 390 24.60 -17.99 17.28
CA ARG A 390 24.45 -17.75 15.84
C ARG A 390 23.16 -17.01 15.51
N LEU A 391 22.03 -17.43 16.10
CA LEU A 391 20.72 -16.79 15.95
C LEU A 391 20.76 -15.31 16.41
N PHE A 392 21.18 -15.06 17.65
CA PHE A 392 21.24 -13.72 18.20
C PHE A 392 22.23 -12.83 17.44
N ALA A 393 23.40 -13.37 17.05
CA ALA A 393 24.37 -12.63 16.24
C ALA A 393 23.79 -12.24 14.87
N ARG A 394 23.11 -13.17 14.17
CA ARG A 394 22.46 -12.89 12.87
C ARG A 394 21.42 -11.80 13.02
N PHE A 395 20.47 -11.95 13.95
CA PHE A 395 19.40 -10.96 14.16
C PHE A 395 19.95 -9.58 14.56
N ALA A 396 20.91 -9.52 15.49
CA ALA A 396 21.50 -8.27 15.93
C ALA A 396 22.28 -7.56 14.81
N LEU A 397 23.13 -8.30 14.07
CA LEU A 397 23.92 -7.74 12.98
C LEU A 397 23.07 -7.34 11.77
N ILE A 398 22.03 -8.12 11.43
CA ILE A 398 21.06 -7.75 10.39
C ILE A 398 20.32 -6.48 10.80
N LEU A 399 19.82 -6.42 12.03
CA LEU A 399 19.13 -5.24 12.55
C LEU A 399 20.03 -4.00 12.49
N LEU A 400 21.29 -4.14 12.91
CA LEU A 400 22.29 -3.07 12.85
C LEU A 400 22.55 -2.63 11.40
N LEU A 401 22.90 -3.57 10.52
CA LEU A 401 23.22 -3.28 9.12
C LEU A 401 22.03 -2.65 8.38
N ALA A 402 20.83 -3.18 8.57
CA ALA A 402 19.61 -2.67 7.97
C ALA A 402 19.23 -1.29 8.52
N THR A 403 19.43 -1.06 9.82
CA THR A 403 19.17 0.26 10.44
C THR A 403 20.13 1.32 9.93
N VAL A 404 21.42 1.01 9.87
CA VAL A 404 22.46 1.91 9.38
C VAL A 404 22.22 2.25 7.90
N SER A 405 22.01 1.23 7.06
CA SER A 405 21.72 1.45 5.63
C SER A 405 20.41 2.21 5.39
N TYR A 406 19.37 1.94 6.18
CA TYR A 406 18.12 2.69 6.14
C TYR A 406 18.35 4.19 6.40
N HIS A 407 19.09 4.54 7.45
CA HIS A 407 19.32 5.95 7.80
C HIS A 407 20.31 6.67 6.89
N LEU A 408 21.28 5.95 6.30
CA LEU A 408 22.27 6.54 5.41
C LEU A 408 21.79 6.67 3.96
N ILE A 409 20.93 5.77 3.49
CA ILE A 409 20.58 5.67 2.06
C ILE A 409 19.07 5.78 1.85
N GLU A 410 18.30 4.87 2.45
CA GLU A 410 16.87 4.75 2.16
C GLU A 410 16.08 6.00 2.61
N TYR A 411 16.31 6.46 3.85
CA TYR A 411 15.61 7.58 4.44
C TYR A 411 15.95 8.93 3.77
N PRO A 412 17.22 9.30 3.53
CA PRO A 412 17.56 10.51 2.78
C PRO A 412 16.97 10.51 1.37
N SER A 413 16.96 9.35 0.71
CA SER A 413 16.33 9.17 -0.60
C SER A 413 14.82 9.43 -0.57
N GLN A 414 14.12 8.91 0.44
CA GLN A 414 12.70 9.18 0.66
C GLN A 414 12.43 10.66 0.95
N LEU A 415 13.29 11.34 1.71
CA LEU A 415 13.20 12.79 1.94
C LEU A 415 13.35 13.58 0.64
N LEU A 416 14.29 13.18 -0.24
CA LEU A 416 14.44 13.77 -1.56
C LEU A 416 13.17 13.60 -2.41
N ALA A 417 12.58 12.40 -2.39
CA ALA A 417 11.31 12.14 -3.06
C ALA A 417 10.18 13.05 -2.56
N GLN A 418 10.12 13.31 -1.26
CA GLN A 418 9.14 14.23 -0.68
C GLN A 418 9.36 15.67 -1.14
N ARG A 419 10.62 16.14 -1.20
CA ARG A 419 10.95 17.47 -1.72
C ARG A 419 10.52 17.62 -3.18
N ILE A 420 10.79 16.60 -4.01
CA ILE A 420 10.34 16.56 -5.41
C ILE A 420 8.81 16.59 -5.48
N SER A 421 8.12 15.87 -4.61
CA SER A 421 6.65 15.86 -4.55
C SER A 421 6.07 17.26 -4.29
N ARG A 422 6.63 17.97 -3.30
CA ARG A 422 6.20 19.34 -2.96
C ARG A 422 6.45 20.31 -4.11
N PHE A 423 7.59 20.16 -4.78
CA PHE A 423 7.91 20.96 -5.96
C PHE A 423 6.94 20.71 -7.12
N LEU A 424 6.59 19.45 -7.37
CA LEU A 424 5.62 19.07 -8.39
C LEU A 424 4.21 19.61 -8.07
N ALA A 425 3.76 19.52 -6.82
CA ALA A 425 2.48 20.07 -6.37
C ALA A 425 2.41 21.60 -6.57
N ALA A 426 3.44 22.34 -6.16
CA ALA A 426 3.52 23.79 -6.35
C ALA A 426 3.48 24.21 -7.83
N ARG A 427 3.95 23.35 -8.75
CA ARG A 427 3.87 23.58 -10.20
C ARG A 427 2.50 23.29 -10.81
N ASP A 428 1.70 22.44 -10.18
CA ASP A 428 0.33 22.13 -10.60
C ASP A 428 -0.61 23.27 -10.22
N GLU A 429 -0.46 23.82 -9.01
CA GLU A 429 -1.22 24.99 -8.52
C GLU A 429 -0.97 26.23 -9.38
N LYS A 430 0.31 26.53 -9.69
CA LYS A 430 0.67 27.66 -10.57
C LYS A 430 0.12 27.50 -12.00
N GLY A 431 0.08 26.27 -12.51
CA GLY A 431 -0.46 25.97 -13.84
C GLY A 431 -1.98 26.11 -13.91
N SER A 432 -2.69 25.71 -12.86
CA SER A 432 -4.15 25.83 -12.74
C SER A 432 -4.60 27.28 -12.50
N GLY A 433 -3.83 28.06 -11.73
CA GLY A 433 -4.09 29.48 -11.50
C GLY A 433 -3.88 30.36 -12.74
N ALA A 434 -2.92 30.03 -13.60
CA ALA A 434 -2.68 30.79 -14.83
C ALA A 434 -3.84 30.68 -15.85
N GLY A 435 -4.49 29.52 -15.95
CA GLY A 435 -5.66 29.32 -16.81
C GLY A 435 -6.88 30.14 -16.38
N LEU A 436 -7.12 30.25 -15.06
CA LEU A 436 -8.22 31.02 -14.50
C LEU A 436 -8.00 32.55 -14.65
N VAL A 437 -6.75 33.00 -14.51
CA VAL A 437 -6.36 34.41 -14.72
C VAL A 437 -6.41 34.78 -16.21
N GLN A 438 -6.09 33.85 -17.11
CA GLN A 438 -6.14 34.11 -18.56
C GLN A 438 -7.57 34.12 -19.10
N PHE A 439 -8.46 33.26 -18.57
CA PHE A 439 -9.89 33.29 -18.89
C PHE A 439 -10.55 34.60 -18.42
N THR A 440 -10.33 35.00 -17.17
CA THR A 440 -10.86 36.26 -16.64
C THR A 440 -10.27 37.49 -17.33
N ARG A 441 -9.03 37.43 -17.82
CA ARG A 441 -8.42 38.53 -18.60
C ARG A 441 -8.97 38.61 -20.03
N MET A 442 -9.19 37.49 -20.71
CA MET A 442 -9.82 37.47 -22.04
C MET A 442 -11.29 37.92 -22.00
N GLU A 443 -12.04 37.50 -20.99
CA GLU A 443 -13.43 37.92 -20.79
C GLU A 443 -13.52 39.43 -20.51
N ARG A 444 -12.58 39.98 -19.72
CA ARG A 444 -12.46 41.42 -19.46
C ARG A 444 -12.00 42.23 -20.70
N ILE A 445 -11.28 41.61 -21.64
CA ILE A 445 -10.88 42.25 -22.92
C ILE A 445 -12.05 42.23 -23.93
N ASN A 446 -12.82 41.15 -24.00
CA ASN A 446 -14.01 41.08 -24.86
C ASN A 446 -15.12 42.03 -24.38
N MET A 447 -15.32 42.18 -23.07
CA MET A 447 -16.23 43.16 -22.47
C MET A 447 -15.81 44.62 -22.72
N ARG A 448 -14.52 44.90 -22.95
CA ARG A 448 -14.04 46.25 -23.33
C ARG A 448 -14.19 46.55 -24.82
N LYS A 449 -14.17 45.54 -25.70
CA LYS A 449 -14.40 45.73 -27.15
C LYS A 449 -15.87 45.94 -27.52
N GLN A 450 -16.82 45.54 -26.67
CA GLN A 450 -18.26 45.80 -26.87
C GLN A 450 -18.74 47.18 -26.36
N LYS A 451 -17.88 48.00 -25.75
CA LYS A 451 -18.26 49.29 -25.15
C LYS A 451 -17.84 50.55 -25.94
N PHE A 452 -17.42 50.42 -27.19
CA PHE A 452 -17.20 51.58 -28.08
C PHE A 452 -18.23 51.58 -29.22
N PRO A 453 -19.41 52.20 -29.05
CA PRO A 453 -20.21 52.60 -30.19
C PRO A 453 -19.48 53.74 -30.92
N ALA A 454 -19.26 53.54 -32.22
CA ALA A 454 -18.88 54.58 -33.14
C ALA A 454 -19.94 55.68 -33.13
N ALA A 455 -19.60 56.85 -32.63
CA ALA A 455 -20.36 58.07 -32.89
C ALA A 455 -19.66 58.82 -34.03
N VAL A 456 -20.28 58.72 -35.20
CA VAL A 456 -20.01 59.48 -36.42
C VAL A 456 -21.00 60.64 -36.45
N LYS A 457 -20.45 61.86 -36.45
CA LYS A 457 -20.90 63.15 -37.02
C LYS A 457 -20.69 64.32 -36.06
#